data_AF-A0AAW3STY3-F1
#
_entry.id   AF-A0AAW3STY3-F1
#
_cell.length_a   1.000
_cell.length_b   1.000
_cell.length_c   1.000
_cell.angle_alpha   90.00
_cell.angle_beta   90.00
_cell.angle_gamma   90.00
#
_symmetry.space_group_name_H-M   'P 1'
#
loop_
_entity.id
_entity.type
_entity.pdbx_description
1 polymer ?
#
loop_
_entity_poly.entity_id
_entity_poly.type
_entity_poly.pdbx_seq_one_letter_code
_entity_poly.pdbx_strand_id
1 'polypeptide(L)'
;MKAPDITEVEVTLYIHRVKHTEKPFIAISDMSQYGHALIGTHAVIVPIPQISNSELTNRQIASLKNQQQKIIADAQIQAGEIEDQIQRLLCIEHQSSTTADPDYIPH
;
A
#
# COMPACT_ATOMS: atom_id res chain seq x y z
N MET A 1 16.13 12.81 -34.29
CA MET A 1 15.21 12.24 -33.29
C MET A 1 13.94 13.07 -33.30
N LYS A 2 12.78 12.47 -33.59
CA LYS A 2 11.49 13.16 -33.60
C LYS A 2 11.05 13.29 -32.14
N ALA A 3 10.74 14.51 -31.67
CA ALA A 3 10.18 14.69 -30.34
C ALA A 3 8.87 13.88 -30.24
N PRO A 4 8.62 13.18 -29.12
CA PRO A 4 7.37 12.44 -28.96
C PRO A 4 6.19 13.41 -29.01
N ASP A 5 5.14 13.06 -29.76
CA ASP A 5 3.88 13.82 -29.78
C ASP A 5 3.25 13.76 -28.39
N ILE A 6 3.36 14.84 -27.62
CA ILE A 6 2.74 14.97 -26.30
C ILE A 6 1.26 15.29 -26.55
N THR A 7 0.36 14.43 -26.08
CA THR A 7 -1.06 14.77 -26.08
C THR A 7 -1.32 15.69 -24.90
N GLU A 8 -1.79 16.89 -25.17
CA GLU A 8 -2.13 17.88 -24.14
C GLU A 8 -3.65 17.89 -23.95
N VAL A 9 -4.10 17.88 -22.69
CA VAL A 9 -5.51 18.03 -22.35
C VAL A 9 -5.68 19.28 -21.50
N GLU A 10 -6.54 20.17 -21.96
CA GLU A 10 -6.98 21.30 -21.16
C GLU A 10 -8.01 20.82 -20.13
N VAL A 11 -7.75 21.10 -18.86
CA VAL A 11 -8.68 20.80 -17.76
C VAL A 11 -8.95 22.07 -16.98
N THR A 12 -10.21 22.25 -16.57
CA THR A 12 -10.61 23.35 -15.70
C THR A 12 -10.52 22.90 -14.25
N LEU A 13 -9.64 23.55 -13.50
CA LEU A 13 -9.52 23.38 -12.06
C LEU A 13 -10.38 24.43 -11.36
N TYR A 14 -11.12 23.99 -10.35
CA TYR A 14 -11.95 24.83 -9.50
C TYR A 14 -11.22 25.03 -8.18
N ILE A 15 -11.00 26.28 -7.80
CA ILE A 15 -10.29 26.64 -6.59
C ILE A 15 -11.32 27.08 -5.57
N HIS A 16 -11.35 26.41 -4.43
CA HIS A 16 -12.27 26.68 -3.32
C HIS A 16 -11.53 27.09 -2.06
N ARG A 17 -12.21 27.84 -1.20
CA ARG A 17 -11.83 28.02 0.20
C ARG A 17 -12.68 27.10 1.08
N VAL A 18 -12.02 26.36 1.97
CA VAL A 18 -12.71 25.47 2.91
C VAL A 18 -13.33 26.29 4.04
N LYS A 19 -14.58 25.99 4.42
CA LYS A 19 -15.35 26.73 5.43
C LYS A 19 -14.61 26.91 6.78
N HIS A 20 -13.77 25.94 7.16
CA HIS A 20 -13.10 25.89 8.45
C HIS A 20 -11.58 26.09 8.37
N THR A 21 -11.05 26.41 7.18
CA THR A 21 -9.60 26.60 6.99
C THR A 21 -9.35 27.70 5.98
N GLU A 22 -8.36 28.55 6.21
CA GLU A 22 -7.96 29.55 5.21
C GLU A 22 -7.21 28.94 4.02
N LYS A 23 -6.96 27.63 4.02
CA LYS A 23 -6.20 26.97 2.97
C LYS A 23 -7.05 26.82 1.71
N PRO A 24 -6.48 27.12 0.53
CA PRO A 24 -7.12 26.81 -0.74
C PRO A 24 -7.16 25.31 -0.96
N PHE A 25 -8.23 24.85 -1.59
CA PHE A 25 -8.46 23.48 -2.02
C PHE A 25 -8.78 23.51 -3.51
N ILE A 26 -8.17 22.60 -4.28
CA ILE A 26 -8.36 22.52 -5.73
C ILE A 26 -9.13 21.24 -6.04
N ALA A 27 -10.18 21.38 -6.83
CA ALA A 27 -11.02 20.28 -7.28
C ALA A 27 -11.16 20.30 -8.82
N ILE A 28 -11.56 19.15 -9.36
CA ILE A 28 -11.89 18.99 -10.78
C ILE A 28 -13.32 19.45 -11.12
N SER A 29 -14.09 19.90 -10.12
CA SER A 29 -15.49 20.34 -10.27
C SER A 29 -15.85 21.35 -9.18
N ASP A 30 -16.95 22.09 -9.36
CA ASP A 30 -17.44 22.99 -8.32
C ASP A 30 -17.99 22.23 -7.10
N MET A 31 -17.36 22.45 -5.95
CA MET A 31 -17.69 21.86 -4.65
C MET A 31 -18.54 22.79 -3.77
N SER A 32 -19.09 23.88 -4.32
CA SER A 32 -19.87 24.85 -3.53
C SER A 32 -21.10 24.22 -2.85
N GLN A 33 -21.70 23.19 -3.47
CA GLN A 33 -22.81 22.42 -2.89
C GLN A 33 -22.44 21.68 -1.58
N TYR A 34 -21.16 21.47 -1.30
CA TYR A 34 -20.68 20.81 -0.09
C TYR A 34 -20.21 21.82 0.98
N GLY A 35 -20.57 23.11 0.83
CA GLY A 35 -20.27 24.15 1.81
C GLY A 35 -18.89 24.78 1.66
N HIS A 36 -18.21 24.55 0.54
CA HIS A 36 -16.99 25.28 0.16
C HIS A 36 -17.36 26.57 -0.59
N ALA A 37 -16.50 27.58 -0.54
CA ALA A 37 -16.70 28.80 -1.33
C ALA A 37 -15.82 28.72 -2.59
N LEU A 38 -16.41 28.73 -3.79
CA LEU A 38 -15.65 28.85 -5.04
C LEU A 38 -15.02 30.25 -5.10
N ILE A 39 -13.69 30.30 -5.21
CA ILE A 39 -12.93 31.55 -5.27
C ILE A 39 -12.34 31.82 -6.65
N GLY A 40 -12.28 30.80 -7.52
CA GLY A 40 -11.83 30.98 -8.90
C GLY A 40 -11.85 29.68 -9.69
N THR A 41 -11.66 29.81 -11.00
CA THR A 41 -11.40 28.70 -11.90
C THR A 41 -10.15 28.99 -12.71
N HIS A 42 -9.40 27.95 -13.06
CA HIS A 42 -8.19 28.07 -13.85
C HIS A 42 -8.10 26.92 -14.85
N ALA A 43 -8.00 27.25 -16.13
CA ALA A 43 -7.70 26.27 -17.17
C ALA A 43 -6.19 25.97 -17.13
N VAL A 44 -5.84 24.70 -17.04
CA VAL A 44 -4.44 24.24 -17.10
C VAL A 44 -4.30 23.21 -18.20
N ILE A 45 -3.16 23.27 -18.88
CA ILE A 45 -2.77 22.27 -19.87
C ILE A 45 -2.00 21.17 -19.15
N VAL A 46 -2.50 19.94 -19.22
CA VAL A 46 -1.86 18.76 -18.65
C VAL A 46 -1.28 17.92 -19.79
N PRO A 47 0.05 17.75 -19.84
CA PRO A 47 0.67 16.85 -20.80
C PRO A 47 0.42 15.41 -20.39
N ILE A 48 -0.19 14.63 -21.28
CA ILE A 48 -0.38 13.19 -21.13
C ILE A 48 0.90 12.49 -21.61
N PRO A 49 1.58 11.75 -20.72
CA PRO A 49 2.73 10.98 -21.12
C PRO A 49 2.29 9.86 -22.06
N GLN A 50 2.84 9.83 -23.27
CA GLN A 50 2.71 8.70 -24.16
C GLN A 50 3.48 7.52 -23.57
N ILE A 51 2.76 6.49 -23.15
CA ILE A 51 3.34 5.24 -22.67
C ILE A 51 3.09 4.16 -23.71
N SER A 52 4.13 3.46 -24.13
CA SER A 52 3.96 2.31 -25.02
C SER A 52 3.21 1.18 -24.30
N ASN A 53 2.50 0.34 -25.07
CA ASN A 53 1.84 -0.85 -24.50
C ASN A 53 2.83 -1.73 -23.73
N SER A 54 4.06 -1.87 -24.21
CA SER A 54 5.13 -2.60 -23.51
C SER A 54 5.49 -2.00 -22.15
N GLU A 55 5.60 -0.67 -22.05
CA GLU A 55 5.89 0.00 -20.78
C GLU A 55 4.71 -0.11 -19.81
N LEU A 56 3.47 -0.03 -20.31
CA LEU A 56 2.26 -0.25 -19.52
C LEU A 56 2.22 -1.68 -18.96
N THR A 57 2.47 -2.68 -19.80
CA THR A 57 2.57 -4.08 -19.37
C THR A 57 3.69 -4.27 -18.34
N ASN A 58 4.86 -3.67 -18.54
CA ASN A 58 5.96 -3.75 -17.58
C ASN A 58 5.59 -3.14 -16.21
N ARG A 59 4.87 -2.01 -16.18
CA ARG A 59 4.37 -1.42 -14.93
C ARG A 59 3.37 -2.34 -14.22
N GLN A 60 2.48 -2.98 -14.98
CA GLN A 60 1.54 -3.97 -14.42
C GLN A 60 2.28 -5.19 -13.85
N ILE A 61 3.26 -5.72 -14.58
CA ILE A 61 4.11 -6.82 -14.10
C ILE A 61 4.83 -6.42 -12.82
N ALA A 62 5.41 -5.23 -12.75
CA ALA A 62 6.08 -4.74 -11.56
C ALA A 62 5.12 -4.63 -10.35
N SER A 63 3.90 -4.12 -10.57
CA SER A 63 2.86 -4.08 -9.54
C SER A 63 2.50 -5.48 -9.04
N LEU A 64 2.29 -6.43 -9.94
CA LEU A 64 1.95 -7.81 -9.61
C LEU A 64 3.09 -8.50 -8.85
N LYS A 65 4.35 -8.28 -9.25
CA LYS A 65 5.52 -8.80 -8.52
C LYS A 65 5.62 -8.24 -7.12
N ASN A 66 5.38 -6.95 -6.93
CA ASN A 66 5.36 -6.34 -5.59
C ASN A 66 4.24 -6.93 -4.72
N GLN A 67 3.04 -7.12 -5.28
CA GLN A 67 1.94 -7.78 -4.57
C GLN A 67 2.29 -9.21 -4.18
N GLN A 68 2.88 -9.99 -5.10
CA GLN A 68 3.33 -11.35 -4.83
C GLN A 68 4.38 -11.39 -3.72
N GLN A 69 5.40 -10.53 -3.76
CA GLN A 69 6.44 -10.48 -2.74
C GLN A 69 5.87 -10.15 -1.37
N LYS A 70 4.93 -9.20 -1.30
CA LYS A 70 4.24 -8.87 -0.05
C LYS A 70 3.52 -10.08 0.53
N ILE A 71 2.73 -10.79 -0.29
CA ILE A 71 2.00 -11.99 0.16
C ILE A 71 2.95 -13.06 0.67
N ILE A 72 4.08 -13.29 -0.02
CA ILE A 72 5.08 -14.27 0.41
C ILE A 72 5.68 -13.88 1.76
N ALA A 73 6.05 -12.61 1.94
CA ALA A 73 6.61 -12.13 3.20
C ALA A 73 5.61 -12.29 4.36
N ASP A 74 4.35 -11.90 4.14
CA ASP A 74 3.28 -12.04 5.13
C ASP A 74 3.05 -13.52 5.49
N ALA A 75 3.05 -14.41 4.49
CA ALA A 75 2.88 -15.85 4.70
C ALA A 75 4.06 -16.47 5.47
N GLN A 76 5.30 -16.03 5.20
CA GLN A 76 6.48 -16.49 5.94
C GLN A 76 6.42 -16.10 7.41
N ILE A 77 5.99 -14.86 7.70
CA ILE A 77 5.81 -14.39 9.09
C ILE A 77 4.76 -15.26 9.79
N GLN A 78 3.60 -15.46 9.17
CA GLN A 78 2.52 -16.27 9.75
C GLN A 78 2.93 -17.73 9.96
N ALA A 79 3.66 -18.32 9.01
CA ALA A 79 4.17 -19.68 9.15
C ALA A 79 5.15 -19.79 10.32
N GLY A 80 6.05 -18.82 10.49
CA GLY A 80 6.97 -18.75 11.63
C GLY A 80 6.25 -18.64 12.97
N GLU A 81 5.23 -17.80 13.07
CA GLU A 81 4.42 -17.68 14.30
C GLU A 81 3.73 -19.00 14.69
N ILE A 82 3.26 -19.76 13.70
CA ILE A 82 2.66 -21.08 13.91
C ILE A 82 3.73 -22.08 14.36
N GLU A 83 4.91 -22.09 13.72
CA GLU A 83 6.03 -22.96 14.10
C GLU A 83 6.48 -22.69 15.54
N ASP A 84 6.59 -21.42 15.93
CA ASP A 84 6.90 -21.02 17.31
C ASP A 84 5.85 -21.51 18.32
N GLN A 85 4.57 -21.50 17.95
CA GLN A 85 3.51 -22.07 18.79
C GLN A 85 3.64 -23.58 18.92
N ILE A 86 3.92 -24.28 17.82
CA ILE A 86 4.15 -25.74 17.83
C ILE A 86 5.33 -26.09 18.73
N GLN A 87 6.46 -25.42 18.59
CA GLN A 87 7.65 -25.69 19.41
C GLN A 87 7.40 -25.43 20.89
N ARG A 88 6.69 -24.35 21.24
CA ARG A 88 6.28 -24.08 22.63
C ARG A 88 5.46 -25.23 23.22
N LEU A 89 4.50 -25.77 22.47
CA LEU A 89 3.68 -26.90 22.93
C LEU A 89 4.52 -28.17 23.11
N LEU A 90 5.40 -28.49 22.16
CA LEU A 90 6.30 -29.64 22.25
C LEU A 90 7.29 -29.54 23.42
N CYS A 91 7.78 -28.34 23.75
CA CYS A 91 8.66 -28.14 24.91
C CYS A 91 7.97 -28.46 26.24
N ILE A 92 6.66 -28.20 26.38
CA ILE A 92 5.89 -28.49 27.60
C ILE A 92 5.76 -30.01 27.82
N GLU A 93 5.55 -30.79 26.75
CA GLU A 93 5.51 -32.26 26.84
C GLU A 93 6.82 -32.84 27.37
N HIS A 94 7.96 -32.33 26.89
CA HIS A 94 9.27 -32.84 27.31
C HIS A 94 9.65 -32.45 28.75
N GLN A 95 9.23 -31.27 29.24
CA GLN A 95 9.49 -30.86 30.62
C GLN A 95 8.71 -31.69 31.66
N SER A 96 7.48 -32.09 31.34
CA SER A 96 6.65 -32.90 32.24
C SER A 96 7.09 -34.37 32.35
N SER A 97 7.80 -34.89 31.35
CA SER A 97 8.38 -36.24 31.36
C SER A 97 9.71 -36.38 32.10
N THR A 98 10.39 -35.28 32.43
CA THR A 98 11.71 -35.31 33.12
C THR A 98 11.59 -35.32 34.65
N THR A 99 10.41 -35.01 35.20
CA THR A 99 10.18 -34.94 36.66
C THR A 99 9.60 -36.23 37.28
N ALA A 100 9.62 -37.35 36.57
CA ALA A 100 9.13 -38.63 37.06
C ALA A 100 10.17 -39.76 36.90
N ASP A 101 11.35 -39.60 37.51
CA ASP A 101 12.16 -40.76 37.89
C ASP A 101 12.51 -40.67 39.40
N PRO A 102 11.82 -41.44 40.26
CA PRO A 102 12.04 -41.41 41.72
C PRO A 102 13.29 -42.19 42.19
N ASP A 103 14.04 -42.87 41.32
CA ASP A 103 15.08 -43.84 41.74
C ASP A 103 16.53 -43.47 41.35
N TYR A 104 16.85 -42.18 41.19
CA TYR A 104 18.25 -41.76 41.02
C TYR A 104 18.98 -41.60 42.37
N ILE A 105 19.71 -42.64 42.79
CA ILE A 105 20.74 -42.56 43.84
C ILE A 105 22.12 -42.55 43.16
N PRO A 106 22.90 -41.46 43.24
CA PRO A 106 24.24 -41.43 42.67
C PRO A 106 25.22 -42.17 43.58
N HIS A 107 26.03 -43.06 42.97
CA HIS A 107 27.22 -43.66 43.57
C HIS A 107 28.44 -42.75 43.41
#